data_AF-A0A2E6XNB0-F1
#
_entry.id   AF-A0A2E6XNB0-F1
#
_cell.length_a   1.000
_cell.length_b   1.000
_cell.length_c   1.000
_cell.angle_alpha   90.00
_cell.angle_beta   90.00
_cell.angle_gamma   90.00
#
_symmetry.space_group_name_H-M   'P 1'
#
loop_
_entity.id
_entity.type
_entity.pdbx_description
1 polymer ?
#
loop_
_entity_poly.entity_id
_entity_poly.type
_entity_poly.pdbx_seq_one_letter_code
_entity_poly.pdbx_strand_id
1 'polypeptide(L)'
;MHSRSIKNVETIRNTLKYSIPENIIDEVRERTDIVEVISQSVSLKKVGKNFKGLCPFHSEKTPSFTVSSEKRIYHCFGCGAGGNVFKFVMEVQKISFVDAVRQFAERAGVPIPHPKKANLDDPKYQEWEALKKANTLAASYFHSLYKDSKKGLAARDYLKSRHFTGEILDQYKIGWSIPEWRGLTQHLQKVGNLSRKTVLQSGLVIEKDGGSNVYDRFRGRLIFPIQDAHDNVIGFGGRAITDDNNPKYLNSPETPLYQKSQVLFGINLAKQAIRKEGFAILVEGYLDQIRATQYGMLNSVATCGTALTAKQASMLRNYASSVVMVFDSDNAGRQAAEKGFEVLQEKGLQVKIVFLPEGQDPDSYIYQNGAEKFLEKIKTAKPYLESYIDRVIAGKKGNSPSELVKMANQVVPMLRKVQNLVERNSLIEYFSSEAKVDDTSFLIELKKSFSKNQVRIEALEEKTESILCWERHLVQLILSDKKTAQKVLQAVNPEDFSSPALRSIVITCSEKIQKDESLEVDKLIDNTEDPEAKTLLTQLGLEPVEFDSIEKSVSDCIKKFNSFHLKSKIKLYKKQRNEANMSGQIEQSNEINKKIQEMYSALTH
;
A
#
# COMPACT_ATOMS: atom_id res chain seq x y z
N MET A 1 -17.73 -23.15 8.32
CA MET A 1 -17.97 -22.19 7.21
C MET A 1 -16.85 -21.16 7.01
N HIS A 2 -15.91 -20.98 7.95
CA HIS A 2 -14.77 -20.05 7.79
C HIS A 2 -13.55 -20.60 6.99
N SER A 3 -13.45 -21.91 6.76
CA SER A 3 -12.30 -22.54 6.09
C SER A 3 -12.34 -22.55 4.56
N ARG A 4 -13.49 -22.24 3.94
CA ARG A 4 -13.63 -22.16 2.46
C ARG A 4 -13.34 -20.78 1.88
N SER A 5 -13.41 -19.71 2.69
CA SER A 5 -13.17 -18.34 2.24
C SER A 5 -11.67 -18.00 2.13
N ILE A 6 -10.85 -18.57 3.02
CA ILE A 6 -9.39 -18.35 3.03
C ILE A 6 -8.71 -19.05 1.83
N LYS A 7 -9.13 -20.28 1.50
CA LYS A 7 -8.60 -21.02 0.34
C LYS A 7 -8.86 -20.34 -1.00
N ASN A 8 -9.97 -19.62 -1.16
CA ASN A 8 -10.28 -18.92 -2.42
C ASN A 8 -9.46 -17.63 -2.61
N VAL A 9 -9.01 -16.97 -1.54
CA VAL A 9 -8.13 -15.80 -1.61
C VAL A 9 -6.68 -16.21 -1.86
N GLU A 10 -6.24 -17.33 -1.28
CA GLU A 10 -4.94 -17.97 -1.60
C GLU A 10 -4.89 -18.46 -3.05
N THR A 11 -5.98 -19.08 -3.55
CA THR A 11 -6.01 -19.62 -4.92
C THR A 11 -5.98 -18.53 -5.98
N ILE A 12 -6.64 -17.38 -5.76
CA ILE A 12 -6.65 -16.24 -6.70
C ILE A 12 -5.34 -15.43 -6.63
N ARG A 13 -4.71 -15.32 -5.45
CA ARG A 13 -3.37 -14.68 -5.32
C ARG A 13 -2.26 -15.54 -5.91
N ASN A 14 -2.36 -16.86 -5.81
CA ASN A 14 -1.41 -17.78 -6.46
C ASN A 14 -1.52 -17.75 -7.99
N THR A 15 -2.66 -17.37 -8.57
CA THR A 15 -2.80 -17.32 -10.04
C THR A 15 -2.00 -16.18 -10.68
N LEU A 16 -1.66 -15.11 -9.92
CA LEU A 16 -0.83 -14.00 -10.41
C LEU A 16 0.67 -14.20 -10.17
N LYS A 17 1.07 -15.20 -9.34
CA LYS A 17 2.47 -15.50 -9.03
C LYS A 17 3.11 -16.50 -10.02
N TYR A 18 2.33 -17.28 -10.78
CA TYR A 18 2.85 -18.37 -11.63
C TYR A 18 2.41 -18.29 -13.10
N SER A 19 3.07 -17.45 -13.90
CA SER A 19 3.25 -17.72 -15.34
C SER A 19 4.58 -18.43 -15.62
N ILE A 20 5.49 -18.48 -14.64
CA ILE A 20 6.84 -19.05 -14.75
C ILE A 20 7.05 -19.98 -13.55
N PRO A 21 7.41 -21.25 -13.75
CA PRO A 21 7.69 -22.19 -12.65
C PRO A 21 8.79 -21.67 -11.70
N GLU A 22 8.65 -21.92 -10.40
CA GLU A 22 9.59 -21.44 -9.37
C GLU A 22 11.02 -21.90 -9.61
N ASN A 23 11.20 -23.14 -10.07
CA ASN A 23 12.52 -23.67 -10.43
C ASN A 23 13.18 -22.91 -11.59
N ILE A 24 12.40 -22.29 -12.48
CA ILE A 24 12.93 -21.48 -13.59
C ILE A 24 13.26 -20.07 -13.11
N ILE A 25 12.45 -19.49 -12.21
CA ILE A 25 12.78 -18.22 -11.56
C ILE A 25 14.09 -18.36 -10.79
N ASP A 26 14.27 -19.47 -10.07
CA ASP A 26 15.48 -19.80 -9.34
C ASP A 26 16.68 -19.99 -10.28
N GLU A 27 16.53 -20.75 -11.37
CA GLU A 27 17.59 -20.93 -12.37
C GLU A 27 18.02 -19.59 -13.00
N VAL A 28 17.06 -18.73 -13.35
CA VAL A 28 17.34 -17.37 -13.87
C VAL A 28 18.08 -16.54 -12.82
N ARG A 29 17.65 -16.59 -11.54
CA ARG A 29 18.30 -15.87 -10.45
C ARG A 29 19.74 -16.34 -10.24
N GLU A 30 19.97 -17.65 -10.26
CA GLU A 30 21.29 -18.26 -10.05
C GLU A 30 22.28 -17.96 -11.18
N ARG A 31 21.79 -17.83 -12.41
CA ARG A 31 22.61 -17.45 -13.58
C ARG A 31 22.79 -15.93 -13.76
N THR A 32 22.14 -15.11 -12.95
CA THR A 32 22.22 -13.65 -13.06
C THR A 32 23.17 -13.10 -12.00
N ASP A 33 24.28 -12.49 -12.43
CA ASP A 33 25.15 -11.76 -11.52
C ASP A 33 24.54 -10.40 -11.14
N ILE A 34 24.09 -10.29 -9.89
CA ILE A 34 23.52 -9.06 -9.36
C ILE A 34 24.49 -7.88 -9.43
N VAL A 35 25.80 -8.11 -9.27
CA VAL A 35 26.80 -7.04 -9.30
C VAL A 35 26.93 -6.50 -10.71
N GLU A 36 26.95 -7.36 -11.73
CA GLU A 36 26.99 -6.96 -13.13
C GLU A 36 25.74 -6.13 -13.50
N VAL A 37 24.56 -6.64 -13.16
CA VAL A 37 23.28 -5.96 -13.44
C VAL A 37 23.23 -4.58 -12.79
N ILE A 38 23.61 -4.47 -11.52
CA ILE A 38 23.59 -3.19 -10.83
C ILE A 38 24.67 -2.25 -11.38
N SER A 39 25.83 -2.79 -11.77
CA SER A 39 26.93 -2.00 -12.35
C SER A 39 26.56 -1.31 -13.67
N GLN A 40 25.48 -1.74 -14.34
CA GLN A 40 24.92 -1.04 -15.52
C GLN A 40 24.30 0.32 -15.15
N SER A 41 23.85 0.49 -13.90
CA SER A 41 23.17 1.71 -13.43
C SER A 41 23.98 2.48 -12.38
N VAL A 42 24.90 1.81 -11.69
CA VAL A 42 25.60 2.35 -10.52
C VAL A 42 27.10 2.05 -10.62
N SER A 43 27.95 3.05 -10.40
CA SER A 43 29.38 2.79 -10.25
C SER A 43 29.68 2.14 -8.89
N LEU A 44 30.03 0.85 -8.92
CA LEU A 44 30.34 0.05 -7.74
C LEU A 44 31.85 -0.13 -7.56
N LYS A 45 32.33 0.01 -6.32
CA LYS A 45 33.71 -0.30 -5.91
C LYS A 45 33.71 -1.49 -4.96
N LYS A 46 34.62 -2.44 -5.15
CA LYS A 46 34.75 -3.61 -4.27
C LYS A 46 35.30 -3.17 -2.89
N VAL A 47 34.63 -3.58 -1.82
CA VAL A 47 35.00 -3.33 -0.42
C VAL A 47 34.83 -4.63 0.37
N GLY A 48 35.95 -5.29 0.68
CA GLY A 48 35.93 -6.62 1.28
C GLY A 48 35.26 -7.66 0.37
N LYS A 49 34.25 -8.35 0.90
CA LYS A 49 33.43 -9.33 0.15
C LYS A 49 32.28 -8.71 -0.65
N ASN A 50 31.96 -7.44 -0.38
CA ASN A 50 30.82 -6.74 -0.97
C ASN A 50 31.28 -5.65 -1.96
N PHE A 51 30.32 -5.01 -2.61
CA PHE A 51 30.52 -3.86 -3.49
C PHE A 51 29.74 -2.67 -2.96
N LYS A 52 30.29 -1.47 -3.07
CA LYS A 52 29.69 -0.24 -2.56
C LYS A 52 29.62 0.86 -3.62
N GLY A 53 28.53 1.60 -3.67
CA GLY A 53 28.32 2.72 -4.59
C GLY A 53 27.35 3.77 -4.05
N LEU A 54 27.07 4.78 -4.85
CA LEU A 54 26.00 5.74 -4.57
C LEU A 54 24.66 5.09 -4.89
N CYS A 55 23.67 5.31 -4.03
CA CYS A 55 22.34 4.74 -4.21
C CYS A 55 21.62 5.33 -5.44
N PRO A 56 21.05 4.51 -6.33
CA PRO A 56 20.24 5.00 -7.44
C PRO A 56 18.82 5.42 -7.00
N PHE A 57 18.43 5.13 -5.76
CA PHE A 57 17.07 5.34 -5.26
C PHE A 57 16.92 6.60 -4.42
N HIS A 58 18.02 7.22 -3.97
CA HIS A 58 18.01 8.50 -3.26
C HIS A 58 19.30 9.27 -3.51
N SER A 59 19.27 10.59 -3.35
CA SER A 59 20.45 11.43 -3.57
C SER A 59 21.34 11.46 -2.33
N GLU A 60 22.59 11.04 -2.47
CA GLU A 60 23.60 11.05 -1.41
C GLU A 60 24.99 11.43 -1.94
N LYS A 61 25.86 11.93 -1.06
CA LYS A 61 27.28 12.23 -1.39
C LYS A 61 28.24 11.13 -0.96
N THR A 62 27.85 10.34 0.03
CA THR A 62 28.64 9.25 0.61
C THR A 62 28.04 7.92 0.19
N PRO A 63 28.81 6.96 -0.36
CA PRO A 63 28.28 5.65 -0.74
C PRO A 63 27.64 4.92 0.44
N SER A 64 26.33 4.64 0.38
CA SER A 64 25.63 3.78 1.36
C SER A 64 24.99 2.54 0.72
N PHE A 65 25.01 2.45 -0.60
CA PHE A 65 24.46 1.34 -1.36
C PHE A 65 25.45 0.18 -1.42
N THR A 66 25.08 -0.97 -0.84
CA THR A 66 25.93 -2.16 -0.74
C THR A 66 25.30 -3.32 -1.50
N VAL A 67 26.11 -4.06 -2.24
CA VAL A 67 25.72 -5.25 -3.02
C VAL A 67 26.58 -6.43 -2.62
N SER A 68 25.96 -7.58 -2.35
CA SER A 68 26.66 -8.85 -2.15
C SER A 68 26.36 -9.79 -3.31
N SER A 69 27.42 -10.21 -4.01
CA SER A 69 27.32 -11.24 -5.04
C SER A 69 26.99 -12.60 -4.39
N GLU A 70 27.67 -12.95 -3.29
CA GLU A 70 27.48 -14.21 -2.56
C GLU A 70 26.04 -14.37 -2.05
N LYS A 71 25.47 -13.30 -1.47
CA LYS A 71 24.11 -13.33 -0.93
C LYS A 71 23.03 -12.95 -1.95
N ARG A 72 23.43 -12.61 -3.19
CA ARG A 72 22.56 -12.16 -4.31
C ARG A 72 21.55 -11.06 -3.94
N ILE A 73 21.96 -10.14 -3.07
CA ILE A 73 21.11 -9.04 -2.57
C ILE A 73 21.84 -7.69 -2.61
N TYR A 74 21.06 -6.62 -2.57
CA TYR A 74 21.51 -5.26 -2.28
C TYR A 74 20.78 -4.68 -1.07
N HIS A 75 21.43 -3.75 -0.39
CA HIS A 75 20.82 -2.92 0.64
C HIS A 75 21.47 -1.53 0.68
N CYS A 76 20.65 -0.50 0.82
CA CYS A 76 21.08 0.87 0.98
C CYS A 76 20.95 1.30 2.44
N PHE A 77 22.09 1.46 3.13
CA PHE A 77 22.09 1.86 4.54
C PHE A 77 21.64 3.31 4.78
N GLY A 78 21.56 4.15 3.73
CA GLY A 78 21.00 5.50 3.80
C GLY A 78 19.46 5.57 3.79
N CYS A 79 18.81 4.91 2.82
CA CYS A 79 17.35 5.01 2.61
C CYS A 79 16.57 3.71 2.87
N GLY A 80 17.24 2.60 3.20
CA GLY A 80 16.62 1.30 3.45
C GLY A 80 16.22 0.52 2.19
N ALA A 81 16.41 1.08 0.99
CA ALA A 81 16.12 0.35 -0.26
C ALA A 81 16.99 -0.92 -0.35
N GLY A 82 16.35 -2.09 -0.40
CA GLY A 82 17.04 -3.37 -0.47
C GLY A 82 16.20 -4.45 -1.16
N GLY A 83 16.86 -5.41 -1.79
CA GLY A 83 16.21 -6.45 -2.58
C GLY A 83 17.16 -7.42 -3.26
N ASN A 84 16.59 -8.30 -4.07
CA ASN A 84 17.34 -9.14 -5.02
C ASN A 84 17.41 -8.47 -6.41
N VAL A 85 18.03 -9.15 -7.37
CA VAL A 85 18.26 -8.64 -8.73
C VAL A 85 16.98 -8.28 -9.48
N PHE A 86 15.89 -9.04 -9.28
CA PHE A 86 14.59 -8.75 -9.91
C PHE A 86 13.99 -7.47 -9.34
N LYS A 87 13.99 -7.32 -8.01
CA LYS A 87 13.49 -6.10 -7.36
C LYS A 87 14.26 -4.87 -7.84
N PHE A 88 15.59 -4.95 -7.95
CA PHE A 88 16.40 -3.85 -8.46
C PHE A 88 15.95 -3.39 -9.85
N VAL A 89 15.85 -4.32 -10.80
CA VAL A 89 15.51 -3.99 -12.19
C VAL A 89 14.06 -3.55 -12.34
N MET A 90 13.12 -4.14 -11.61
CA MET A 90 11.75 -3.66 -11.54
C MET A 90 11.69 -2.20 -11.07
N GLU A 91 12.53 -1.82 -10.09
CA GLU A 91 12.55 -0.47 -9.56
C GLU A 91 13.25 0.53 -10.47
N VAL A 92 14.35 0.15 -11.14
CA VAL A 92 15.11 1.01 -12.05
C VAL A 92 14.43 1.13 -13.42
N GLN A 93 14.05 0.02 -14.03
CA GLN A 93 13.48 -0.03 -15.39
C GLN A 93 11.96 0.04 -15.42
N LYS A 94 11.29 0.00 -14.25
CA LYS A 94 9.83 0.14 -14.13
C LYS A 94 9.02 -0.97 -14.84
N ILE A 95 9.61 -2.15 -14.98
CA ILE A 95 8.99 -3.32 -15.60
C ILE A 95 8.34 -4.25 -14.57
N SER A 96 7.43 -5.12 -15.01
CA SER A 96 6.78 -6.10 -14.12
C SER A 96 7.76 -7.20 -13.68
N PHE A 97 7.42 -7.95 -12.62
CA PHE A 97 8.24 -9.10 -12.21
C PHE A 97 8.41 -10.13 -13.33
N VAL A 98 7.32 -10.43 -14.06
CA VAL A 98 7.36 -11.39 -15.18
C VAL A 98 8.27 -10.88 -16.30
N ASP A 99 8.23 -9.58 -16.59
CA ASP A 99 9.10 -8.98 -17.61
C ASP A 99 10.56 -8.93 -17.16
N ALA A 100 10.83 -8.68 -15.88
CA ALA A 100 12.16 -8.75 -15.30
C ALA A 100 12.74 -10.17 -15.37
N VAL A 101 11.95 -11.19 -15.03
CA VAL A 101 12.37 -12.59 -15.16
C VAL A 101 12.62 -12.94 -16.63
N ARG A 102 11.77 -12.48 -17.57
CA ARG A 102 11.97 -12.68 -19.01
C ARG A 102 13.24 -12.04 -19.56
N GLN A 103 13.50 -10.80 -19.17
CA GLN A 103 14.69 -10.07 -19.59
C GLN A 103 15.98 -10.81 -19.18
N PHE A 104 16.02 -11.36 -17.97
CA PHE A 104 17.19 -12.09 -17.50
C PHE A 104 17.29 -13.51 -18.06
N ALA A 105 16.17 -14.20 -18.25
CA ALA A 105 16.19 -15.53 -18.83
C ALA A 105 16.69 -15.55 -20.27
N GLU A 106 16.32 -14.54 -21.07
CA GLU A 106 16.84 -14.38 -22.43
C GLU A 106 18.37 -14.21 -22.42
N ARG A 107 18.89 -13.39 -21.51
CA ARG A 107 20.34 -13.18 -21.33
C ARG A 107 21.06 -14.42 -20.81
N ALA A 108 20.44 -15.16 -19.90
CA ALA A 108 21.01 -16.34 -19.25
C ALA A 108 20.86 -17.64 -20.07
N GLY A 109 20.24 -17.56 -21.26
CA GLY A 109 19.93 -18.72 -22.09
C GLY A 109 19.00 -19.73 -21.39
N VAL A 110 18.21 -19.27 -20.41
CA VAL A 110 17.24 -20.10 -19.71
C VAL A 110 15.94 -20.06 -20.52
N PRO A 111 15.49 -21.19 -21.09
CA PRO A 111 14.23 -21.21 -21.81
C PRO A 111 13.10 -21.05 -20.80
N ILE A 112 12.61 -19.82 -20.64
CA ILE A 112 11.29 -19.63 -20.02
C ILE A 112 10.32 -20.37 -20.93
N PRO A 113 9.46 -21.24 -20.38
CA PRO A 113 8.30 -21.74 -21.09
C PRO A 113 7.54 -20.50 -21.52
N HIS A 114 7.69 -20.13 -22.80
CA HIS A 114 6.66 -19.36 -23.48
C HIS A 114 5.38 -20.07 -23.10
N PRO A 115 4.32 -19.38 -22.61
CA PRO A 115 3.11 -20.06 -22.15
C PRO A 115 2.76 -21.13 -23.17
N LYS A 116 3.08 -22.40 -22.83
CA LYS A 116 3.26 -23.47 -23.80
C LYS A 116 1.87 -23.99 -24.07
N LYS A 117 1.01 -23.21 -24.76
CA LYS A 117 -0.41 -23.49 -25.02
C LYS A 117 -1.31 -23.78 -23.78
N ALA A 118 -0.77 -24.11 -22.61
CA ALA A 118 -1.50 -24.57 -21.44
C ALA A 118 -2.34 -23.47 -20.78
N ASN A 119 -1.93 -22.19 -20.92
CA ASN A 119 -2.75 -21.03 -20.54
C ASN A 119 -3.42 -20.34 -21.72
N LEU A 120 -3.03 -20.65 -22.97
CA LEU A 120 -3.82 -20.18 -24.11
C LEU A 120 -5.15 -20.89 -24.15
N ASP A 121 -5.29 -22.13 -23.65
CA ASP A 121 -6.59 -22.80 -23.54
C ASP A 121 -7.28 -22.56 -22.18
N ASP A 122 -6.67 -21.83 -21.23
CA ASP A 122 -7.38 -21.42 -20.00
C ASP A 122 -8.49 -20.45 -20.41
N PRO A 123 -9.77 -20.85 -20.27
CA PRO A 123 -10.89 -20.02 -20.70
C PRO A 123 -10.88 -18.64 -20.00
N LYS A 124 -10.34 -18.55 -18.77
CA LYS A 124 -10.26 -17.28 -18.02
C LYS A 124 -9.20 -16.34 -18.57
N TYR A 125 -8.04 -16.86 -18.96
CA TYR A 125 -6.98 -16.03 -19.54
C TYR A 125 -7.35 -15.56 -20.95
N GLN A 126 -7.93 -16.44 -21.78
CA GLN A 126 -8.48 -16.04 -23.09
C GLN A 126 -9.56 -14.97 -22.94
N GLU A 127 -10.46 -15.13 -21.98
CA GLU A 127 -11.50 -14.15 -21.67
C GLU A 127 -10.88 -12.81 -21.24
N TRP A 128 -9.88 -12.84 -20.36
CA TRP A 128 -9.16 -11.64 -19.92
C TRP A 128 -8.47 -10.89 -21.07
N GLU A 129 -7.72 -11.59 -21.93
CA GLU A 129 -7.06 -10.99 -23.11
C GLU A 129 -8.07 -10.46 -24.12
N ALA A 130 -9.17 -11.18 -24.37
CA ALA A 130 -10.23 -10.75 -25.27
C ALA A 130 -10.92 -9.47 -24.76
N LEU A 131 -11.18 -9.37 -23.45
CA LEU A 131 -11.70 -8.16 -22.82
C LEU A 131 -10.71 -7.00 -22.92
N LYS A 132 -9.41 -7.26 -22.71
CA LYS A 132 -8.36 -6.24 -22.80
C LYS A 132 -8.25 -5.70 -24.22
N LYS A 133 -8.31 -6.59 -25.21
CA LYS A 133 -8.38 -6.22 -26.63
C LYS A 133 -9.61 -5.36 -26.93
N ALA A 134 -10.79 -5.72 -26.41
CA ALA A 134 -12.01 -4.94 -26.59
C ALA A 134 -11.87 -3.51 -26.05
N ASN A 135 -11.36 -3.36 -24.82
CA ASN A 135 -11.11 -2.05 -24.23
C ASN A 135 -10.05 -1.25 -24.99
N THR A 136 -8.98 -1.89 -25.45
CA THR A 136 -7.92 -1.21 -26.22
C THR A 136 -8.45 -0.65 -27.55
N LEU A 137 -9.28 -1.45 -28.25
CA LEU A 137 -9.95 -1.00 -29.47
C LEU A 137 -10.93 0.13 -29.19
N ALA A 138 -11.74 0.03 -28.13
CA ALA A 138 -12.67 1.08 -27.73
C ALA A 138 -11.96 2.40 -27.37
N ALA A 139 -10.86 2.34 -26.61
CA ALA A 139 -10.05 3.51 -26.27
C ALA A 139 -9.52 4.20 -27.54
N SER A 140 -8.99 3.41 -28.48
CA SER A 140 -8.48 3.92 -29.76
C SER A 140 -9.60 4.55 -30.59
N TYR A 141 -10.77 3.92 -30.64
CA TYR A 141 -11.96 4.44 -31.31
C TYR A 141 -12.40 5.78 -30.71
N PHE A 142 -12.60 5.86 -29.39
CA PHE A 142 -13.03 7.09 -28.74
C PHE A 142 -12.01 8.22 -28.88
N HIS A 143 -10.71 7.91 -28.80
CA HIS A 143 -9.65 8.90 -29.01
C HIS A 143 -9.62 9.39 -30.46
N SER A 144 -9.85 8.52 -31.45
CA SER A 144 -9.96 8.92 -32.85
C SER A 144 -11.14 9.86 -33.10
N LEU A 145 -12.29 9.61 -32.47
CA LEU A 145 -13.46 10.50 -32.54
C LEU A 145 -13.21 11.84 -31.86
N TYR A 146 -12.44 11.84 -30.77
CA TYR A 146 -12.02 13.08 -30.10
C TYR A 146 -11.09 13.92 -30.98
N LYS A 147 -10.20 13.29 -31.76
CA LYS A 147 -9.29 13.97 -32.69
C LYS A 147 -9.95 14.41 -34.00
N ASP A 148 -11.08 13.83 -34.38
CA ASP A 148 -11.83 14.20 -35.58
C ASP A 148 -12.28 15.68 -35.53
N SER A 149 -11.98 16.42 -36.59
CA SER A 149 -12.22 17.87 -36.67
C SER A 149 -13.67 18.27 -36.42
N LYS A 150 -14.65 17.47 -36.86
CA LYS A 150 -16.08 17.76 -36.73
C LYS A 150 -16.70 17.04 -35.53
N LYS A 151 -16.49 15.73 -35.42
CA LYS A 151 -17.17 14.88 -34.42
C LYS A 151 -16.74 15.21 -32.99
N GLY A 152 -15.46 15.54 -32.79
CA GLY A 152 -14.88 15.84 -31.49
C GLY A 152 -14.96 17.33 -31.09
N LEU A 153 -15.50 18.22 -31.94
CA LEU A 153 -15.46 19.67 -31.71
C LEU A 153 -16.07 20.06 -30.37
N ALA A 154 -17.29 19.60 -30.06
CA ALA A 154 -17.98 19.91 -28.81
C ALA A 154 -17.19 19.46 -27.56
N ALA A 155 -16.53 18.30 -27.63
CA ALA A 155 -15.67 17.79 -26.56
C ALA A 155 -14.44 18.67 -26.34
N ARG A 156 -13.77 19.07 -27.43
CA ARG A 156 -12.59 19.94 -27.37
C ARG A 156 -12.95 21.34 -26.90
N ASP A 157 -14.04 21.91 -27.37
CA ASP A 157 -14.51 23.24 -26.95
C ASP A 157 -14.86 23.25 -25.46
N TYR A 158 -15.51 22.19 -24.97
CA TYR A 158 -15.78 22.02 -23.55
C TYR A 158 -14.48 21.93 -22.71
N LEU A 159 -13.51 21.11 -23.13
CA LEU A 159 -12.26 20.97 -22.38
C LEU A 159 -11.38 22.23 -22.46
N LYS A 160 -11.45 22.95 -23.58
CA LYS A 160 -10.77 24.24 -23.78
C LYS A 160 -11.40 25.36 -22.95
N SER A 161 -12.72 25.43 -22.85
CA SER A 161 -13.39 26.40 -21.95
C SER A 161 -13.10 26.13 -20.48
N ARG A 162 -12.71 24.88 -20.17
CA ARG A 162 -12.18 24.45 -18.89
C ARG A 162 -10.65 24.55 -18.82
N HIS A 163 -9.95 25.13 -19.79
CA HIS A 163 -8.49 25.36 -19.76
C HIS A 163 -7.63 24.10 -19.60
N PHE A 164 -8.04 22.98 -20.19
CA PHE A 164 -7.17 21.82 -20.34
C PHE A 164 -6.32 21.95 -21.62
N THR A 165 -5.04 21.62 -21.51
CA THR A 165 -4.07 21.67 -22.61
C THR A 165 -4.18 20.42 -23.49
N GLY A 166 -3.83 20.53 -24.78
CA GLY A 166 -3.83 19.36 -25.67
C GLY A 166 -2.87 18.26 -25.20
N GLU A 167 -1.71 18.65 -24.67
CA GLU A 167 -0.66 17.74 -24.19
C GLU A 167 -1.17 16.82 -23.07
N ILE A 168 -1.82 17.39 -22.03
CA ILE A 168 -2.35 16.57 -20.93
C ILE A 168 -3.49 15.67 -21.42
N LEU A 169 -4.35 16.16 -22.32
CA LEU A 169 -5.49 15.39 -22.84
C LEU A 169 -5.02 14.22 -23.71
N ASP A 170 -3.93 14.39 -24.46
CA ASP A 170 -3.29 13.32 -25.23
C ASP A 170 -2.57 12.31 -24.31
N GLN A 171 -1.90 12.77 -23.25
CA GLN A 171 -1.26 11.87 -22.27
C GLN A 171 -2.27 10.90 -21.65
N TYR A 172 -3.47 11.37 -21.32
CA TYR A 172 -4.57 10.56 -20.78
C TYR A 172 -5.38 9.83 -21.86
N LYS A 173 -5.06 10.03 -23.14
CA LYS A 173 -5.80 9.49 -24.28
C LYS A 173 -7.31 9.78 -24.18
N ILE A 174 -7.65 11.02 -23.82
CA ILE A 174 -9.05 11.43 -23.67
C ILE A 174 -9.80 11.17 -24.97
N GLY A 175 -11.01 10.63 -24.82
CA GLY A 175 -11.86 10.23 -25.93
C GLY A 175 -13.20 10.95 -25.95
N TRP A 176 -13.94 10.73 -27.03
CA TRP A 176 -15.29 11.23 -27.20
C TRP A 176 -16.19 10.10 -27.69
N SER A 177 -17.35 9.93 -27.04
CA SER A 177 -18.43 9.12 -27.56
C SER A 177 -19.49 10.01 -28.20
N ILE A 178 -19.71 9.82 -29.49
CA ILE A 178 -20.78 10.50 -30.23
C ILE A 178 -22.16 10.10 -29.68
N PRO A 179 -23.20 10.96 -29.76
CA PRO A 179 -24.55 10.68 -29.28
C PRO A 179 -25.32 9.76 -30.22
N GLU A 180 -24.71 8.63 -30.60
CA GLU A 180 -25.30 7.60 -31.45
C GLU A 180 -25.49 6.30 -30.65
N TRP A 181 -26.41 5.44 -31.09
CA TRP A 181 -26.75 4.22 -30.36
C TRP A 181 -25.78 3.06 -30.59
N ARG A 182 -25.09 2.99 -31.74
CA ARG A 182 -24.36 1.77 -32.15
C ARG A 182 -23.00 2.04 -32.80
N GLY A 183 -22.43 3.23 -32.66
CA GLY A 183 -21.18 3.61 -33.32
C GLY A 183 -20.00 2.72 -32.88
N LEU A 184 -19.80 2.54 -31.58
CA LEU A 184 -18.78 1.64 -31.04
C LEU A 184 -19.10 0.18 -31.36
N THR A 185 -20.36 -0.24 -31.19
CA THR A 185 -20.79 -1.62 -31.47
C THR A 185 -20.45 -2.01 -32.92
N GLN A 186 -20.77 -1.15 -33.90
CA GLN A 186 -20.43 -1.39 -35.30
C GLN A 186 -18.92 -1.38 -35.55
N HIS A 187 -18.16 -0.52 -34.87
CA HIS A 187 -16.71 -0.49 -34.97
C HIS A 187 -16.08 -1.79 -34.47
N LEU A 188 -16.48 -2.27 -33.29
CA LEU A 188 -15.99 -3.52 -32.69
C LEU A 188 -16.33 -4.75 -33.54
N GLN A 189 -17.50 -4.76 -34.18
CA GLN A 189 -17.89 -5.82 -35.12
C GLN A 189 -16.99 -5.84 -36.37
N LYS A 190 -16.59 -4.67 -36.89
CA LYS A 190 -15.75 -4.56 -38.08
C LYS A 190 -14.28 -4.90 -37.83
N VAL A 191 -13.72 -4.49 -36.69
CA VAL A 191 -12.26 -4.49 -36.46
C VAL A 191 -11.82 -5.50 -35.38
N GLY A 192 -12.73 -5.94 -34.51
CA GLY A 192 -12.37 -6.66 -33.29
C GLY A 192 -12.15 -8.18 -33.46
N ASN A 193 -12.85 -8.81 -34.40
CA ASN A 193 -13.08 -10.27 -34.40
C ASN A 193 -13.38 -10.79 -32.98
N LEU A 194 -14.31 -10.10 -32.28
CA LEU A 194 -14.65 -10.37 -30.89
C LEU A 194 -15.99 -11.10 -30.81
N SER A 195 -16.09 -12.07 -29.91
CA SER A 195 -17.36 -12.74 -29.64
C SER A 195 -18.36 -11.76 -29.03
N ARG A 196 -19.65 -11.96 -29.31
CA ARG A 196 -20.75 -11.18 -28.71
C ARG A 196 -20.68 -11.20 -27.18
N LYS A 197 -20.35 -12.37 -26.60
CA LYS A 197 -20.18 -12.56 -25.16
C LYS A 197 -19.09 -11.63 -24.60
N THR A 198 -17.93 -11.57 -25.24
CA THR A 198 -16.82 -10.69 -24.83
C THR A 198 -17.22 -9.22 -24.86
N VAL A 199 -17.90 -8.77 -25.92
CA VAL A 199 -18.33 -7.38 -26.05
C VAL A 199 -19.32 -7.00 -24.95
N LEU A 200 -20.26 -7.88 -24.60
CA LEU A 200 -21.19 -7.66 -23.48
C LEU A 200 -20.45 -7.63 -22.12
N GLN A 201 -19.57 -8.60 -21.87
CA GLN A 201 -18.82 -8.70 -20.62
C GLN A 201 -17.82 -7.55 -20.41
N SER A 202 -17.38 -6.88 -21.48
CA SER A 202 -16.55 -5.69 -21.39
C SER A 202 -17.27 -4.48 -20.77
N GLY A 203 -18.61 -4.53 -20.71
CA GLY A 203 -19.43 -3.42 -20.23
C GLY A 203 -19.47 -2.22 -21.18
N LEU A 204 -18.95 -2.36 -22.40
CA LEU A 204 -18.97 -1.32 -23.44
C LEU A 204 -20.34 -1.15 -24.11
N VAL A 205 -21.16 -2.20 -24.08
CA VAL A 205 -22.50 -2.24 -24.67
C VAL A 205 -23.53 -2.70 -23.64
N ILE A 206 -24.78 -2.35 -23.86
CA ILE A 206 -25.94 -2.77 -23.07
C ILE A 206 -26.86 -3.57 -23.98
N GLU A 207 -27.40 -4.66 -23.46
CA GLU A 207 -28.38 -5.51 -24.12
C GLU A 207 -29.75 -5.36 -23.45
N LYS A 208 -30.79 -5.22 -24.28
CA LYS A 208 -32.20 -5.24 -23.88
C LYS A 208 -32.98 -6.24 -24.72
N ASP A 209 -34.17 -6.60 -24.23
CA ASP A 209 -35.18 -7.37 -24.96
C ASP A 209 -34.66 -8.71 -25.52
N GLY A 210 -34.01 -9.51 -24.66
CA GLY A 210 -33.53 -10.85 -25.00
C GLY A 210 -32.46 -10.89 -26.10
N GLY A 211 -31.85 -9.74 -26.42
CA GLY A 211 -30.74 -9.64 -27.38
C GLY A 211 -31.07 -9.04 -28.73
N SER A 212 -32.33 -8.73 -28.98
CA SER A 212 -32.75 -8.00 -30.18
C SER A 212 -32.21 -6.57 -30.23
N ASN A 213 -31.97 -5.94 -29.07
CA ASN A 213 -31.52 -4.56 -28.98
C ASN A 213 -30.21 -4.42 -28.19
N VAL A 214 -29.10 -4.26 -28.93
CA VAL A 214 -27.76 -4.02 -28.36
C VAL A 214 -27.28 -2.63 -28.76
N TYR A 215 -26.88 -1.82 -27.79
CA TYR A 215 -26.46 -0.44 -27.99
C TYR A 215 -25.29 -0.03 -27.09
N ASP A 216 -24.55 1.00 -27.50
CA ASP A 216 -23.35 1.50 -26.84
C ASP A 216 -23.69 2.04 -25.44
N ARG A 217 -22.89 1.71 -24.42
CA ARG A 217 -23.09 2.23 -23.05
C ARG A 217 -22.87 3.73 -22.98
N PHE A 218 -21.79 4.21 -23.58
CA PHE A 218 -21.38 5.61 -23.54
C PHE A 218 -21.85 6.34 -24.79
N ARG A 219 -22.65 7.39 -24.63
CA ARG A 219 -23.26 8.16 -25.72
C ARG A 219 -23.26 9.65 -25.38
N GLY A 220 -22.70 10.48 -26.25
CA GLY A 220 -22.59 11.94 -26.04
C GLY A 220 -21.76 12.31 -24.81
N ARG A 221 -20.63 11.62 -24.58
CA ARG A 221 -19.82 11.78 -23.36
C ARG A 221 -18.34 11.93 -23.66
N LEU A 222 -17.67 12.78 -22.86
CA LEU A 222 -16.22 12.73 -22.73
C LEU A 222 -15.83 11.40 -22.10
N ILE A 223 -14.82 10.76 -22.67
CA ILE A 223 -14.36 9.44 -22.24
C ILE A 223 -12.99 9.58 -21.58
N PHE A 224 -12.89 9.03 -20.37
CA PHE A 224 -11.69 8.90 -19.57
C PHE A 224 -11.30 7.42 -19.54
N PRO A 225 -10.30 6.98 -20.31
CA PRO A 225 -9.77 5.62 -20.19
C PRO A 225 -9.26 5.40 -18.77
N ILE A 226 -9.72 4.34 -18.11
CA ILE A 226 -9.23 3.94 -16.80
C ILE A 226 -8.16 2.88 -17.02
N GLN A 227 -6.93 3.18 -16.59
CA GLN A 227 -5.79 2.29 -16.72
C GLN A 227 -5.39 1.70 -15.37
N ASP A 228 -4.98 0.43 -15.38
CA ASP A 228 -4.34 -0.18 -14.22
C ASP A 228 -2.90 0.34 -14.04
N ALA A 229 -2.24 -0.05 -12.96
CA ALA A 229 -0.86 0.36 -12.71
C ALA A 229 0.16 -0.12 -13.79
N HIS A 230 -0.24 -0.94 -14.75
CA HIS A 230 0.57 -1.45 -15.87
C HIS A 230 0.13 -0.87 -17.23
N ASP A 231 -0.60 0.24 -17.22
CA ASP A 231 -1.07 0.97 -18.40
C ASP A 231 -2.11 0.22 -19.25
N ASN A 232 -2.66 -0.90 -18.76
CA ASN A 232 -3.73 -1.62 -19.47
C ASN A 232 -5.06 -0.87 -19.30
N VAL A 233 -5.80 -0.64 -20.39
CA VAL A 233 -7.14 -0.05 -20.32
C VAL A 233 -8.12 -1.10 -19.80
N ILE A 234 -8.60 -0.92 -18.58
CA ILE A 234 -9.47 -1.87 -17.89
C ILE A 234 -10.94 -1.44 -17.90
N GLY A 235 -11.21 -0.14 -18.07
CA GLY A 235 -12.57 0.40 -18.13
C GLY A 235 -12.58 1.87 -18.55
N PHE A 236 -13.72 2.51 -18.40
CA PHE A 236 -13.93 3.88 -18.84
C PHE A 236 -14.80 4.67 -17.86
N GLY A 237 -14.43 5.93 -17.64
CA GLY A 237 -15.31 6.97 -17.10
C GLY A 237 -15.91 7.78 -18.25
N GLY A 238 -17.14 8.25 -18.08
CA GLY A 238 -17.89 8.97 -19.10
C GLY A 238 -18.60 10.19 -18.52
N ARG A 239 -18.22 11.40 -18.93
CA ARG A 239 -18.84 12.65 -18.46
C ARG A 239 -19.77 13.25 -19.52
N ALA A 240 -21.01 13.49 -19.14
CA ALA A 240 -21.94 14.27 -19.96
C ALA A 240 -21.50 15.73 -20.02
N ILE A 241 -21.55 16.32 -21.22
CA ILE A 241 -21.26 17.75 -21.43
C ILE A 241 -22.53 18.60 -21.58
N THR A 242 -23.70 17.96 -21.70
CA THR A 242 -25.02 18.58 -21.73
C THR A 242 -25.86 18.09 -20.54
N ASP A 243 -26.74 18.96 -20.02
CA ASP A 243 -27.53 18.68 -18.82
C ASP A 243 -28.62 17.61 -19.02
N ASP A 244 -29.06 17.42 -20.27
CA ASP A 244 -30.06 16.42 -20.65
C ASP A 244 -29.54 14.97 -20.55
N ASN A 245 -28.21 14.78 -20.50
CA ASN A 245 -27.59 13.47 -20.54
C ASN A 245 -27.26 12.94 -19.13
N ASN A 246 -28.27 12.46 -18.41
CA ASN A 246 -28.12 11.90 -17.07
C ASN A 246 -27.68 10.42 -17.07
N PRO A 247 -26.87 9.98 -16.09
CA PRO A 247 -26.24 10.76 -15.01
C PRO A 247 -25.04 11.60 -15.50
N LYS A 248 -24.63 12.65 -14.76
CA LYS A 248 -23.48 13.52 -15.11
C LYS A 248 -22.19 12.73 -15.35
N TYR A 249 -21.88 11.76 -14.49
CA TYR A 249 -20.79 10.80 -14.67
C TYR A 249 -21.32 9.38 -14.74
N LEU A 250 -20.79 8.60 -15.67
CA LEU A 250 -21.11 7.19 -15.87
C LEU A 250 -19.80 6.42 -15.96
N ASN A 251 -19.61 5.40 -15.13
CA ASN A 251 -18.46 4.50 -15.25
C ASN A 251 -18.87 3.20 -15.96
N SER A 252 -17.87 2.47 -16.46
CA SER A 252 -18.01 1.05 -16.77
C SER A 252 -18.64 0.31 -15.58
N PRO A 253 -19.48 -0.71 -15.81
CA PRO A 253 -19.93 -1.60 -14.75
C PRO A 253 -18.73 -2.41 -14.22
N GLU A 254 -18.92 -3.14 -13.11
CA GLU A 254 -17.94 -4.14 -12.68
C GLU A 254 -17.75 -5.19 -13.78
N THR A 255 -16.50 -5.47 -14.14
CA THR A 255 -16.10 -6.49 -15.14
C THR A 255 -14.94 -7.31 -14.58
N PRO A 256 -14.57 -8.43 -15.22
CA PRO A 256 -13.36 -9.17 -14.85
C PRO A 256 -12.08 -8.32 -14.89
N LEU A 257 -12.03 -7.28 -15.73
CA LEU A 257 -10.89 -6.35 -15.81
C LEU A 257 -10.98 -5.17 -14.84
N TYR A 258 -12.19 -4.66 -14.63
CA TYR A 258 -12.41 -3.42 -13.90
C TYR A 258 -13.28 -3.66 -12.69
N GLN A 259 -12.64 -3.55 -11.53
CA GLN A 259 -13.32 -3.46 -10.26
C GLN A 259 -13.09 -2.07 -9.70
N LYS A 260 -14.16 -1.26 -9.61
CA LYS A 260 -14.06 0.15 -9.18
C LYS A 260 -13.39 0.28 -7.82
N SER A 261 -13.66 -0.69 -6.94
CA SER A 261 -13.07 -0.78 -5.60
C SER A 261 -11.56 -1.07 -5.57
N GLN A 262 -10.91 -1.37 -6.70
CA GLN A 262 -9.51 -1.80 -6.75
C GLN A 262 -8.61 -0.91 -7.59
N VAL A 263 -9.12 0.18 -8.16
CA VAL A 263 -8.34 1.07 -9.02
C VAL A 263 -8.54 2.51 -8.59
N LEU A 264 -7.46 3.29 -8.70
CA LEU A 264 -7.49 4.74 -8.60
C LEU A 264 -7.13 5.32 -9.96
N PHE A 265 -7.91 6.25 -10.45
CA PHE A 265 -7.62 6.91 -11.73
C PHE A 265 -6.33 7.72 -11.64
N GLY A 266 -5.53 7.66 -12.70
CA GLY A 266 -4.21 8.29 -12.78
C GLY A 266 -3.07 7.48 -12.12
N ILE A 267 -3.35 6.33 -11.49
CA ILE A 267 -2.31 5.56 -10.77
C ILE A 267 -1.15 5.14 -11.67
N ASN A 268 -1.40 4.83 -12.94
CA ASN A 268 -0.39 4.42 -13.90
C ASN A 268 0.65 5.53 -14.14
N LEU A 269 0.20 6.78 -14.15
CA LEU A 269 1.06 7.96 -14.28
C LEU A 269 1.67 8.37 -12.93
N ALA A 270 0.88 8.27 -11.85
CA ALA A 270 1.24 8.82 -10.55
C ALA A 270 2.15 7.94 -9.71
N LYS A 271 2.14 6.60 -9.88
CA LYS A 271 2.85 5.63 -9.03
C LYS A 271 4.33 5.97 -8.79
N GLN A 272 5.02 6.51 -9.80
CA GLN A 272 6.44 6.86 -9.70
C GLN A 272 6.64 8.14 -8.88
N ALA A 273 5.84 9.17 -9.14
CA ALA A 273 5.88 10.42 -8.40
C ALA A 273 5.46 10.21 -6.94
N ILE A 274 4.42 9.40 -6.67
CA ILE A 274 4.01 9.03 -5.32
C ILE A 274 5.18 8.40 -4.56
N ARG A 275 5.89 7.45 -5.18
CA ARG A 275 7.05 6.79 -4.55
C ARG A 275 8.19 7.78 -4.29
N LYS A 276 8.47 8.69 -5.23
CA LYS A 276 9.53 9.68 -5.11
C LYS A 276 9.25 10.69 -4.00
N GLU A 277 8.03 11.21 -3.93
CA GLU A 277 7.63 12.22 -2.95
C GLU A 277 7.28 11.61 -1.58
N GLY A 278 7.01 10.29 -1.52
CA GLY A 278 6.62 9.58 -0.31
C GLY A 278 5.14 9.75 0.08
N PHE A 279 4.37 10.55 -0.66
CA PHE A 279 2.95 10.77 -0.42
C PHE A 279 2.12 10.85 -1.71
N ALA A 280 0.84 10.50 -1.62
CA ALA A 280 -0.14 10.66 -2.69
C ALA A 280 -1.12 11.81 -2.40
N ILE A 281 -1.56 12.52 -3.43
CA ILE A 281 -2.66 13.49 -3.35
C ILE A 281 -3.94 12.78 -3.82
N LEU A 282 -4.92 12.63 -2.95
CA LEU A 282 -6.17 11.95 -3.25
C LEU A 282 -7.29 12.96 -3.48
N VAL A 283 -7.83 12.98 -4.70
CA VAL A 283 -8.99 13.81 -5.11
C VAL A 283 -10.18 12.90 -5.47
N GLU A 284 -11.36 13.47 -5.70
CA GLU A 284 -12.57 12.69 -5.96
C GLU A 284 -12.81 12.39 -7.46
N GLY A 285 -12.55 13.38 -8.32
CA GLY A 285 -12.95 13.37 -9.72
C GLY A 285 -11.81 13.17 -10.73
N TYR A 286 -12.19 12.74 -11.93
CA TYR A 286 -11.27 12.60 -13.07
C TYR A 286 -10.63 13.94 -13.45
N LEU A 287 -11.45 14.99 -13.58
CA LEU A 287 -10.97 16.30 -13.99
C LEU A 287 -10.07 16.94 -12.93
N ASP A 288 -10.36 16.75 -11.64
CA ASP A 288 -9.52 17.21 -10.54
C ASP A 288 -8.11 16.60 -10.60
N GLN A 289 -8.04 15.29 -10.90
CA GLN A 289 -6.77 14.57 -10.99
C GLN A 289 -5.98 14.99 -12.24
N ILE A 290 -6.63 15.12 -13.40
CA ILE A 290 -5.99 15.61 -14.63
C ILE A 290 -5.51 17.04 -14.43
N ARG A 291 -6.32 17.88 -13.78
CA ARG A 291 -5.97 19.26 -13.45
C ARG A 291 -4.73 19.32 -12.58
N ALA A 292 -4.72 18.56 -11.49
CA ALA A 292 -3.57 18.50 -10.60
C ALA A 292 -2.30 18.10 -11.38
N THR A 293 -2.41 17.08 -12.24
CA THR A 293 -1.29 16.62 -13.07
C THR A 293 -0.82 17.68 -14.07
N GLN A 294 -1.74 18.38 -14.75
CA GLN A 294 -1.41 19.49 -15.68
C GLN A 294 -0.55 20.56 -14.99
N TYR A 295 -0.76 20.77 -13.69
CA TYR A 295 -0.03 21.75 -12.89
C TYR A 295 1.13 21.17 -12.09
N GLY A 296 1.66 20.02 -12.53
CA GLY A 296 2.89 19.44 -11.99
C GLY A 296 2.72 18.58 -10.73
N MET A 297 1.50 18.40 -10.23
CA MET A 297 1.21 17.48 -9.13
C MET A 297 1.05 16.05 -9.63
N LEU A 298 2.19 15.50 -10.07
CA LEU A 298 2.27 14.19 -10.70
C LEU A 298 1.92 13.04 -9.74
N ASN A 299 1.92 13.27 -8.43
CA ASN A 299 1.57 12.29 -7.40
C ASN A 299 0.07 12.30 -7.02
N SER A 300 -0.81 12.78 -7.91
CA SER A 300 -2.27 12.84 -7.67
C SER A 300 -3.03 11.64 -8.26
N VAL A 301 -4.10 11.20 -7.57
CA VAL A 301 -4.96 10.07 -7.95
C VAL A 301 -6.42 10.32 -7.56
N ALA A 302 -7.38 9.63 -8.20
CA ALA A 302 -8.82 9.79 -7.90
C ALA A 302 -9.59 8.49 -7.65
N THR A 303 -10.62 8.55 -6.79
CA THR A 303 -11.51 7.41 -6.45
C THR A 303 -12.63 7.12 -7.46
N CYS A 304 -12.69 7.88 -8.57
CA CYS A 304 -13.65 7.67 -9.67
C CYS A 304 -15.13 7.79 -9.25
N GLY A 305 -15.43 8.67 -8.28
CA GLY A 305 -16.81 8.89 -7.79
C GLY A 305 -17.35 7.76 -6.92
N THR A 306 -16.52 7.19 -6.04
CA THR A 306 -16.94 6.35 -4.90
C THR A 306 -16.18 6.76 -3.65
N ALA A 307 -16.71 6.39 -2.49
CA ALA A 307 -15.92 6.41 -1.26
C ALA A 307 -14.65 5.57 -1.44
N LEU A 308 -13.55 6.03 -0.85
CA LEU A 308 -12.28 5.32 -0.83
C LEU A 308 -12.45 3.94 -0.19
N THR A 309 -11.86 2.91 -0.79
CA THR A 309 -11.95 1.53 -0.30
C THR A 309 -10.66 1.06 0.36
N ALA A 310 -10.75 0.04 1.22
CA ALA A 310 -9.58 -0.60 1.82
C ALA A 310 -8.60 -1.17 0.79
N LYS A 311 -9.09 -1.64 -0.37
CA LYS A 311 -8.22 -2.16 -1.44
C LYS A 311 -7.46 -1.03 -2.15
N GLN A 312 -8.10 0.12 -2.38
CA GLN A 312 -7.44 1.32 -2.91
C GLN A 312 -6.41 1.88 -1.91
N ALA A 313 -6.73 1.89 -0.61
CA ALA A 313 -5.77 2.29 0.42
C ALA A 313 -4.57 1.34 0.51
N SER A 314 -4.80 0.02 0.46
CA SER A 314 -3.70 -0.97 0.37
C SER A 314 -2.84 -0.77 -0.87
N MET A 315 -3.44 -0.41 -2.02
CA MET A 315 -2.69 -0.05 -3.22
C MET A 315 -1.80 1.17 -2.97
N LEU A 316 -2.32 2.24 -2.37
CA LEU A 316 -1.53 3.43 -2.06
C LEU A 316 -0.40 3.15 -1.08
N ARG A 317 -0.62 2.29 -0.08
CA ARG A 317 0.41 1.89 0.88
C ARG A 317 1.64 1.26 0.23
N ASN A 318 1.48 0.60 -0.91
CA ASN A 318 2.61 0.04 -1.67
C ASN A 318 3.53 1.10 -2.30
N TYR A 319 3.05 2.34 -2.40
CA TYR A 319 3.78 3.44 -3.03
C TYR A 319 4.09 4.60 -2.09
N ALA A 320 3.33 4.78 -1.00
CA ALA A 320 3.40 5.95 -0.13
C ALA A 320 3.36 5.57 1.36
N SER A 321 3.92 6.44 2.21
CA SER A 321 3.72 6.40 3.67
C SER A 321 2.63 7.39 4.12
N SER A 322 2.29 8.37 3.28
CA SER A 322 1.29 9.39 3.58
C SER A 322 0.32 9.65 2.42
N VAL A 323 -0.88 10.13 2.74
CA VAL A 323 -1.88 10.59 1.77
C VAL A 323 -2.40 11.95 2.21
N VAL A 324 -2.43 12.89 1.27
CA VAL A 324 -3.09 14.19 1.42
C VAL A 324 -4.44 14.09 0.73
N MET A 325 -5.53 14.07 1.50
CA MET A 325 -6.88 14.12 0.97
C MET A 325 -7.26 15.56 0.63
N VAL A 326 -7.79 15.77 -0.56
CA VAL A 326 -8.34 17.06 -0.99
C VAL A 326 -9.79 16.84 -1.34
N PHE A 327 -10.67 17.21 -0.42
CA PHE A 327 -12.11 17.03 -0.55
C PHE A 327 -12.84 18.36 -0.44
N ASP A 328 -14.05 18.37 -0.98
CA ASP A 328 -14.92 19.52 -0.95
C ASP A 328 -15.28 19.87 0.50
N SER A 329 -15.47 21.16 0.77
CA SER A 329 -15.76 21.65 2.13
C SER A 329 -17.22 21.52 2.55
N ASP A 330 -18.05 20.91 1.70
CA ASP A 330 -19.44 20.64 1.99
C ASP A 330 -19.60 19.48 3.01
N ASN A 331 -20.85 19.17 3.39
CA ASN A 331 -21.08 18.11 4.36
C ASN A 331 -20.76 16.71 3.82
N ALA A 332 -20.87 16.50 2.51
CA ALA A 332 -20.60 15.22 1.87
C ALA A 332 -19.09 14.94 1.82
N GLY A 333 -18.29 15.92 1.40
CA GLY A 333 -16.83 15.89 1.40
C GLY A 333 -16.26 15.71 2.81
N ARG A 334 -16.89 16.31 3.83
CA ARG A 334 -16.52 16.05 5.25
C ARG A 334 -16.77 14.61 5.69
N GLN A 335 -17.89 14.00 5.31
CA GLN A 335 -18.14 12.59 5.61
C GLN A 335 -17.23 11.66 4.81
N ALA A 336 -16.89 12.03 3.58
CA ALA A 336 -15.92 11.33 2.75
C ALA A 336 -14.52 11.41 3.36
N ALA A 337 -14.13 12.57 3.92
CA ALA A 337 -12.88 12.77 4.66
C ALA A 337 -12.75 11.84 5.85
N GLU A 338 -13.80 11.74 6.68
CA GLU A 338 -13.79 10.89 7.86
C GLU A 338 -13.66 9.41 7.50
N LYS A 339 -14.47 8.93 6.54
CA LYS A 339 -14.36 7.55 6.04
C LYS A 339 -13.01 7.28 5.38
N GLY A 340 -12.51 8.24 4.61
CA GLY A 340 -11.19 8.14 3.97
C GLY A 340 -10.07 8.03 4.99
N PHE A 341 -10.12 8.84 6.05
CA PHE A 341 -9.19 8.79 7.18
C PHE A 341 -9.20 7.40 7.83
N GLU A 342 -10.36 6.86 8.18
CA GLU A 342 -10.46 5.54 8.80
C GLU A 342 -9.81 4.45 7.92
N VAL A 343 -10.18 4.42 6.64
CA VAL A 343 -9.70 3.43 5.68
C VAL A 343 -8.18 3.51 5.47
N LEU A 344 -7.63 4.72 5.40
CA LEU A 344 -6.20 4.96 5.21
C LEU A 344 -5.40 4.65 6.48
N GLN A 345 -5.89 5.10 7.65
CA GLN A 345 -5.25 4.88 8.94
C GLN A 345 -5.15 3.38 9.25
N GLU A 346 -6.19 2.60 8.96
CA GLU A 346 -6.19 1.14 9.14
C GLU A 346 -5.09 0.45 8.31
N LYS A 347 -4.66 1.05 7.20
CA LYS A 347 -3.54 0.56 6.37
C LYS A 347 -2.20 1.16 6.74
N GLY A 348 -2.12 1.89 7.85
CA GLY A 348 -0.88 2.49 8.37
C GLY A 348 -0.39 3.68 7.56
N LEU A 349 -1.28 4.37 6.81
CA LEU A 349 -0.94 5.60 6.10
C LEU A 349 -1.14 6.81 7.01
N GLN A 350 -0.17 7.73 7.01
CA GLN A 350 -0.34 9.05 7.63
C GLN A 350 -1.28 9.90 6.79
N VAL A 351 -2.36 10.40 7.39
CA VAL A 351 -3.41 11.11 6.66
C VAL A 351 -3.34 12.60 6.97
N LYS A 352 -3.17 13.39 5.91
CA LYS A 352 -3.32 14.85 5.93
C LYS A 352 -4.56 15.25 5.16
N ILE A 353 -5.08 16.44 5.43
CA ILE A 353 -6.27 16.95 4.74
C ILE A 353 -6.11 18.40 4.33
N VAL A 354 -6.66 18.71 3.15
CA VAL A 354 -6.86 20.07 2.65
C VAL A 354 -8.34 20.29 2.40
N PHE A 355 -8.89 21.29 3.09
CA PHE A 355 -10.22 21.82 2.83
C PHE A 355 -10.10 23.05 1.91
N LEU A 356 -10.91 23.06 0.86
CA LEU A 356 -11.01 24.17 -0.09
C LEU A 356 -12.04 25.21 0.40
N PRO A 357 -12.07 26.44 -0.13
CA PRO A 357 -13.16 27.37 0.14
C PRO A 357 -14.52 26.76 -0.23
N GLU A 358 -15.58 27.22 0.43
CA GLU A 358 -16.94 26.72 0.18
C GLU A 358 -17.33 26.86 -1.30
N GLY A 359 -17.91 25.79 -1.86
CA GLY A 359 -18.31 25.73 -3.26
C GLY A 359 -17.16 25.54 -4.27
N GLN A 360 -15.92 25.30 -3.82
CA GLN A 360 -14.79 25.02 -4.70
C GLN A 360 -14.34 23.55 -4.62
N ASP A 361 -14.16 22.96 -5.81
CA ASP A 361 -13.46 21.71 -6.05
C ASP A 361 -11.98 22.00 -6.45
N PRO A 362 -11.08 21.00 -6.50
CA PRO A 362 -9.69 21.24 -6.92
C PRO A 362 -9.59 21.92 -8.29
N ASP A 363 -10.44 21.55 -9.25
CA ASP A 363 -10.48 22.15 -10.58
C ASP A 363 -10.75 23.66 -10.55
N SER A 364 -11.83 24.09 -9.90
CA SER A 364 -12.22 25.49 -9.75
C SER A 364 -11.28 26.28 -8.85
N TYR A 365 -10.74 25.68 -7.78
CA TYR A 365 -9.77 26.33 -6.91
C TYR A 365 -8.50 26.67 -7.66
N ILE A 366 -7.92 25.68 -8.36
CA ILE A 366 -6.68 25.87 -9.13
C ILE A 366 -6.90 26.90 -10.23
N TYR A 367 -8.07 26.89 -10.87
CA TYR A 367 -8.41 27.88 -11.89
C TYR A 367 -8.45 29.31 -11.33
N GLN A 368 -9.10 29.54 -10.19
CA GLN A 368 -9.27 30.88 -9.64
C GLN A 368 -8.02 31.41 -8.92
N ASN A 369 -7.29 30.54 -8.23
CA ASN A 369 -6.21 30.92 -7.32
C ASN A 369 -4.81 30.63 -7.87
N GLY A 370 -4.72 29.83 -8.94
CA GLY A 370 -3.46 29.36 -9.50
C GLY A 370 -2.93 28.11 -8.79
N ALA A 371 -2.07 27.38 -9.51
CA ALA A 371 -1.46 26.14 -9.02
C ALA A 371 -0.53 26.35 -7.83
N GLU A 372 0.18 27.48 -7.77
CA GLU A 372 1.12 27.77 -6.68
C GLU A 372 0.42 27.82 -5.32
N LYS A 373 -0.74 28.50 -5.24
CA LYS A 373 -1.55 28.55 -4.01
C LYS A 373 -2.12 27.19 -3.62
N PHE A 374 -2.50 26.39 -4.60
CA PHE A 374 -2.96 25.03 -4.32
C PHE A 374 -1.82 24.15 -3.79
N LEU A 375 -0.63 24.23 -4.39
CA LEU A 375 0.58 23.55 -3.91
C LEU A 375 0.97 24.00 -2.50
N GLU A 376 0.86 25.28 -2.19
CA GLU A 376 1.07 25.80 -0.84
C GLU A 376 0.11 25.14 0.15
N LYS A 377 -1.19 25.06 -0.17
CA LYS A 377 -2.17 24.33 0.65
C LYS A 377 -1.81 22.86 0.87
N ILE A 378 -1.33 22.16 -0.17
CA ILE A 378 -0.87 20.77 -0.06
C ILE A 378 0.34 20.67 0.88
N LYS A 379 1.32 21.58 0.77
CA LYS A 379 2.54 21.59 1.59
C LYS A 379 2.24 21.89 3.06
N THR A 380 1.32 22.82 3.33
CA THR A 380 0.90 23.21 4.67
C THR A 380 -0.28 22.36 5.18
N ALA A 381 -0.61 21.25 4.50
CA ALA A 381 -1.71 20.38 4.89
C ALA A 381 -1.45 19.82 6.30
N LYS A 382 -2.41 20.05 7.19
CA LYS A 382 -2.36 19.54 8.57
C LYS A 382 -2.71 18.05 8.60
N PRO A 383 -2.18 17.28 9.56
CA PRO A 383 -2.70 15.97 9.92
C PRO A 383 -4.22 16.02 10.13
N TYR A 384 -4.92 14.98 9.69
CA TYR A 384 -6.39 14.96 9.72
C TYR A 384 -6.96 15.18 11.14
N LEU A 385 -6.37 14.53 12.14
CA LEU A 385 -6.85 14.61 13.52
C LEU A 385 -6.64 16.00 14.14
N GLU A 386 -5.53 16.68 13.84
CA GLU A 386 -5.32 18.07 14.24
C GLU A 386 -6.35 18.99 13.59
N SER A 387 -6.56 18.84 12.27
CA SER A 387 -7.58 19.62 11.57
C SER A 387 -9.00 19.34 12.07
N TYR A 388 -9.30 18.10 12.48
CA TYR A 388 -10.57 17.73 13.09
C TYR A 388 -10.75 18.42 14.47
N ILE A 389 -9.70 18.40 15.30
CA ILE A 389 -9.67 19.06 16.60
C ILE A 389 -9.91 20.58 16.44
N ASP A 390 -9.15 21.24 15.58
CA ASP A 390 -9.27 22.68 15.30
C ASP A 390 -10.72 23.06 14.95
N ARG A 391 -11.36 22.23 14.13
CA ARG A 391 -12.74 22.44 13.68
C ARG A 391 -13.75 22.28 14.82
N VAL A 392 -13.60 21.24 15.65
CA VAL A 392 -14.47 21.03 16.82
C VAL A 392 -14.38 22.24 17.77
N ILE A 393 -13.16 22.76 17.96
CA ILE A 393 -12.90 23.94 18.78
C ILE A 393 -13.48 25.20 18.15
N ALA A 394 -13.34 25.39 16.84
CA ALA A 394 -13.90 26.54 16.11
C ALA A 394 -15.44 26.59 16.17
N GLY A 395 -16.10 25.43 16.31
CA GLY A 395 -17.55 25.32 16.48
C GLY A 395 -18.09 25.65 17.88
N LYS A 396 -17.20 25.97 18.84
CA LYS A 396 -17.52 26.22 20.26
C LYS A 396 -18.39 27.47 20.43
N LYS A 397 -19.44 27.37 21.26
CA LYS A 397 -20.28 28.52 21.67
C LYS A 397 -19.96 28.94 23.11
N GLY A 398 -18.77 29.51 23.31
CA GLY A 398 -18.30 29.98 24.63
C GLY A 398 -17.60 28.92 25.48
N ASN A 399 -17.05 29.31 26.64
CA ASN A 399 -16.14 28.50 27.45
C ASN A 399 -16.82 27.72 28.60
N SER A 400 -18.11 27.39 28.49
CA SER A 400 -18.79 26.68 29.57
C SER A 400 -18.30 25.23 29.73
N PRO A 401 -18.33 24.65 30.94
CA PRO A 401 -18.02 23.23 31.16
C PRO A 401 -18.86 22.27 30.29
N SER A 402 -20.13 22.62 30.02
CA SER A 402 -21.01 21.84 29.15
C SER A 402 -20.50 21.80 27.70
N GLU A 403 -19.98 22.91 27.17
CA GLU A 403 -19.38 22.96 25.85
C GLU A 403 -18.06 22.18 25.77
N LEU A 404 -17.25 22.21 26.83
CA LEU A 404 -16.03 21.38 26.92
C LEU A 404 -16.36 19.88 26.86
N VAL A 405 -17.39 19.44 27.58
CA VAL A 405 -17.86 18.04 27.55
C VAL A 405 -18.37 17.66 26.17
N LYS A 406 -19.12 18.54 25.49
CA LYS A 406 -19.59 18.29 24.12
C LYS A 406 -18.43 18.11 23.14
N MET A 407 -17.41 18.97 23.19
CA MET A 407 -16.22 18.84 22.35
C MET A 407 -15.45 17.55 22.65
N ALA A 408 -15.23 17.24 23.93
CA ALA A 408 -14.56 16.01 24.35
C ALA A 408 -15.28 14.77 23.81
N ASN A 409 -16.61 14.73 23.87
CA ASN A 409 -17.41 13.63 23.34
C ASN A 409 -17.29 13.45 21.81
N GLN A 410 -16.89 14.49 21.06
CA GLN A 410 -16.63 14.41 19.62
C GLN A 410 -15.18 14.00 19.30
N VAL A 411 -14.21 14.45 20.11
CA VAL A 411 -12.77 14.22 19.87
C VAL A 411 -12.32 12.85 20.39
N VAL A 412 -12.75 12.45 21.58
CA VAL A 412 -12.32 11.19 22.24
C VAL A 412 -12.54 9.97 21.34
N PRO A 413 -13.69 9.77 20.66
CA PRO A 413 -13.88 8.63 19.76
C PRO A 413 -12.85 8.55 18.63
N MET A 414 -12.39 9.68 18.10
CA MET A 414 -11.38 9.72 17.04
C MET A 414 -9.98 9.39 17.59
N LEU A 415 -9.63 9.95 18.76
CA LEU A 415 -8.34 9.66 19.41
C LEU A 415 -8.21 8.19 19.84
N ARG A 416 -9.33 7.51 20.14
CA ARG A 416 -9.31 6.06 20.43
C ARG A 416 -8.86 5.21 19.24
N LYS A 417 -9.00 5.69 18.01
CA LYS A 417 -8.59 4.98 16.78
C LYS A 417 -7.08 5.03 16.55
N VAL A 418 -6.38 5.99 17.17
CA VAL A 418 -4.91 6.12 17.10
C VAL A 418 -4.25 5.03 17.93
N GLN A 419 -3.56 4.09 17.30
CA GLN A 419 -2.94 2.95 18.00
C GLN A 419 -1.67 3.34 18.77
N ASN A 420 -0.91 4.32 18.27
CA ASN A 420 0.31 4.79 18.91
C ASN A 420 -0.03 5.65 20.14
N LEU A 421 0.42 5.23 21.33
CA LEU A 421 0.14 5.92 22.59
C LEU A 421 0.82 7.29 22.69
N VAL A 422 2.00 7.44 22.11
CA VAL A 422 2.74 8.71 22.09
C VAL A 422 1.99 9.72 21.23
N GLU A 423 1.60 9.31 20.02
CA GLU A 423 0.80 10.14 19.11
C GLU A 423 -0.54 10.52 19.75
N ARG A 424 -1.24 9.55 20.37
CA ARG A 424 -2.50 9.79 21.07
C ARG A 424 -2.34 10.80 22.21
N ASN A 425 -1.28 10.67 23.02
CA ASN A 425 -1.02 11.60 24.13
C ASN A 425 -0.69 13.01 23.61
N SER A 426 0.11 13.10 22.55
CA SER A 426 0.41 14.38 21.90
C SER A 426 -0.85 15.06 21.36
N LEU A 427 -1.79 14.30 20.78
CA LEU A 427 -3.07 14.84 20.31
C LEU A 427 -4.03 15.25 21.44
N ILE A 428 -3.99 14.56 22.59
CA ILE A 428 -4.72 14.97 23.79
C ILE A 428 -4.18 16.32 24.30
N GLU A 429 -2.86 16.47 24.33
CA GLU A 429 -2.20 17.72 24.74
C GLU A 429 -2.49 18.86 23.76
N TYR A 430 -2.43 18.58 22.46
CA TYR A 430 -2.87 19.52 21.41
C TYR A 430 -4.31 19.99 21.64
N PHE A 431 -5.26 19.06 21.81
CA PHE A 431 -6.67 19.40 22.09
C PHE A 431 -6.84 20.28 23.33
N SER A 432 -6.18 19.95 24.44
CA SER A 432 -6.30 20.73 25.68
C SER A 432 -5.71 22.13 25.57
N SER A 433 -4.57 22.27 24.88
CA SER A 433 -3.95 23.57 24.63
C SER A 433 -4.82 24.48 23.76
N GLU A 434 -5.31 23.98 22.62
CA GLU A 434 -6.14 24.74 21.68
C GLU A 434 -7.53 25.05 22.25
N ALA A 435 -8.09 24.15 23.08
CA ALA A 435 -9.38 24.38 23.75
C ALA A 435 -9.30 25.43 24.87
N LYS A 436 -8.09 25.92 25.21
CA LYS A 436 -7.76 26.84 26.31
C LYS A 436 -8.28 26.32 27.66
N VAL A 437 -8.04 25.03 27.91
CA VAL A 437 -8.41 24.39 29.17
C VAL A 437 -7.16 24.29 30.04
N ASP A 438 -6.97 25.26 30.92
CA ASP A 438 -5.91 25.25 31.94
C ASP A 438 -6.16 24.22 33.07
N ASP A 439 -7.29 23.49 33.00
CA ASP A 439 -7.66 22.53 34.01
C ASP A 439 -6.92 21.20 33.84
N THR A 440 -5.87 21.03 34.64
CA THR A 440 -5.15 19.76 34.78
C THR A 440 -6.07 18.59 35.13
N SER A 441 -7.21 18.85 35.79
CA SER A 441 -8.20 17.84 36.16
C SER A 441 -8.91 17.27 34.92
N PHE A 442 -9.23 18.12 33.93
CA PHE A 442 -9.83 17.70 32.67
C PHE A 442 -8.88 16.81 31.85
N LEU A 443 -7.60 17.18 31.79
CA LEU A 443 -6.56 16.35 31.18
C LEU A 443 -6.43 14.99 31.86
N ILE A 444 -6.45 14.97 33.20
CA ILE A 444 -6.41 13.75 33.99
C ILE A 444 -7.65 12.89 33.73
N GLU A 445 -8.85 13.49 33.70
CA GLU A 445 -10.13 12.80 33.45
C GLU A 445 -10.18 12.21 32.04
N LEU A 446 -9.73 12.97 31.03
CA LEU A 446 -9.57 12.50 29.66
C LEU A 446 -8.59 11.34 29.59
N LYS A 447 -7.37 11.49 30.13
CA LYS A 447 -6.37 10.40 30.17
C LYS A 447 -6.90 9.17 30.92
N LYS A 448 -7.68 9.34 31.99
CA LYS A 448 -8.39 8.25 32.71
C LYS A 448 -9.46 7.58 31.84
N SER A 449 -10.18 8.34 31.01
CA SER A 449 -11.19 7.81 30.08
C SER A 449 -10.60 6.87 29.02
N PHE A 450 -9.31 7.02 28.72
CA PHE A 450 -8.53 6.08 27.89
C PHE A 450 -7.88 4.96 28.72
N SER A 451 -7.59 5.21 30.01
CA SER A 451 -6.91 4.25 30.91
C SER A 451 -7.83 3.15 31.46
N LYS A 452 -9.16 3.36 31.50
CA LYS A 452 -10.12 2.31 31.92
C LYS A 452 -10.07 1.04 31.04
N ASN A 453 -9.39 1.08 29.89
CA ASN A 453 -9.24 -0.06 28.99
C ASN A 453 -7.79 -0.44 28.62
N GLN A 454 -6.73 0.06 29.29
CA GLN A 454 -5.40 -0.50 29.04
C GLN A 454 -4.35 -0.33 30.15
N VAL A 455 -3.50 -1.35 30.20
CA VAL A 455 -2.37 -1.60 31.10
C VAL A 455 -1.33 -0.48 31.03
N ARG A 456 -0.97 0.09 32.19
CA ARG A 456 0.20 0.97 32.36
C ARG A 456 1.47 0.28 31.86
N ILE A 457 2.12 0.87 30.86
CA ILE A 457 3.52 0.59 30.53
C ILE A 457 4.35 1.72 31.15
N GLU A 458 5.13 1.37 32.17
CA GLU A 458 6.21 2.22 32.70
C GLU A 458 7.44 2.12 31.78
N ALA A 459 8.16 3.25 31.70
CA ALA A 459 9.42 3.49 30.99
C ALA A 459 10.19 2.22 30.55
N LEU A 460 10.16 1.95 29.25
CA LEU A 460 10.83 0.82 28.60
C LEU A 460 11.99 1.24 27.69
N GLU A 461 12.20 2.54 27.44
CA GLU A 461 13.08 3.01 26.36
C GLU A 461 14.54 2.56 26.52
N GLU A 462 15.14 2.62 27.72
CA GLU A 462 16.51 2.12 27.94
C GLU A 462 16.66 0.58 27.94
N LYS A 463 15.59 -0.17 28.23
CA LYS A 463 15.63 -1.64 28.17
C LYS A 463 15.37 -2.19 26.77
N THR A 464 14.57 -1.49 25.96
CA THR A 464 14.09 -1.95 24.65
C THR A 464 15.19 -2.00 23.60
N GLU A 465 16.13 -1.04 23.62
CA GLU A 465 17.34 -1.08 22.78
C GLU A 465 18.21 -2.31 23.06
N SER A 466 18.36 -2.71 24.34
CA SER A 466 19.11 -3.91 24.71
C SER A 466 18.44 -5.21 24.25
N ILE A 467 17.11 -5.24 24.11
CA ILE A 467 16.32 -6.43 23.74
C ILE A 467 16.31 -6.63 22.22
N LEU A 468 16.06 -5.55 21.47
CA LEU A 468 16.10 -5.56 20.00
C LEU A 468 17.47 -6.00 19.46
N CYS A 469 18.53 -5.70 20.21
CA CYS A 469 19.88 -6.17 19.93
C CYS A 469 19.94 -7.72 19.88
N TRP A 470 19.40 -8.45 20.86
CA TRP A 470 19.48 -9.92 20.89
C TRP A 470 18.59 -10.59 19.84
N GLU A 471 17.40 -10.05 19.59
CA GLU A 471 16.50 -10.57 18.55
C GLU A 471 17.15 -10.47 17.17
N ARG A 472 17.83 -9.35 16.87
CA ARG A 472 18.59 -9.16 15.64
C ARG A 472 19.75 -10.17 15.51
N HIS A 473 20.52 -10.36 16.59
CA HIS A 473 21.60 -11.34 16.60
C HIS A 473 21.10 -12.78 16.39
N LEU A 474 19.96 -13.16 16.98
CA LEU A 474 19.35 -14.46 16.75
C LEU A 474 18.94 -14.64 15.29
N VAL A 475 18.37 -13.62 14.65
CA VAL A 475 18.04 -13.67 13.22
C VAL A 475 19.30 -13.77 12.37
N GLN A 476 20.36 -13.02 12.68
CA GLN A 476 21.65 -13.16 11.96
C GLN A 476 22.25 -14.57 12.10
N LEU A 477 22.13 -15.20 13.27
CA LEU A 477 22.50 -16.61 13.49
C LEU A 477 21.63 -17.58 12.70
N ILE A 478 20.33 -17.31 12.57
CA ILE A 478 19.43 -18.12 11.74
C ILE A 478 19.81 -18.00 10.25
N LEU A 479 20.22 -16.82 9.81
CA LEU A 479 20.62 -16.55 8.43
C LEU A 479 22.06 -17.00 8.11
N SER A 480 22.86 -17.45 9.10
CA SER A 480 24.26 -17.84 8.86
C SER A 480 24.39 -19.19 8.17
N ASP A 481 23.74 -20.21 8.71
CA ASP A 481 23.76 -21.57 8.16
C ASP A 481 22.61 -22.42 8.72
N LYS A 482 22.25 -23.46 7.95
CA LYS A 482 21.11 -24.34 8.23
C LYS A 482 21.22 -25.06 9.59
N LYS A 483 22.43 -25.46 10.00
CA LYS A 483 22.66 -26.21 11.24
C LYS A 483 22.48 -25.30 12.46
N THR A 484 22.98 -24.07 12.38
CA THR A 484 22.78 -23.05 13.41
C THR A 484 21.32 -22.63 13.49
N ALA A 485 20.66 -22.42 12.34
CA ALA A 485 19.24 -22.12 12.28
C ALA A 485 18.39 -23.19 13.00
N GLN A 486 18.61 -24.47 12.73
CA GLN A 486 17.90 -25.57 13.39
C GLN A 486 18.07 -25.54 14.91
N LYS A 487 19.30 -25.32 15.41
CA LYS A 487 19.58 -25.22 16.85
C LYS A 487 18.83 -24.06 17.49
N VAL A 488 18.86 -22.88 16.86
CA VAL A 488 18.18 -21.69 17.38
C VAL A 488 16.67 -21.90 17.38
N LEU A 489 16.10 -22.32 16.26
CA LEU A 489 14.64 -22.49 16.07
C LEU A 489 14.02 -23.61 16.92
N GLN A 490 14.82 -24.60 17.36
CA GLN A 490 14.37 -25.59 18.35
C GLN A 490 14.31 -25.03 19.78
N ALA A 491 15.08 -23.99 20.07
CA ALA A 491 15.26 -23.45 21.41
C ALA A 491 14.51 -22.14 21.68
N VAL A 492 14.00 -21.48 20.64
CA VAL A 492 13.23 -20.24 20.74
C VAL A 492 11.85 -20.42 20.11
N ASN A 493 10.83 -19.80 20.72
CA ASN A 493 9.51 -19.73 20.13
C ASN A 493 9.42 -18.48 19.23
N PRO A 494 9.10 -18.60 17.93
CA PRO A 494 8.95 -17.44 17.04
C PRO A 494 7.97 -16.39 17.58
N GLU A 495 6.90 -16.80 18.26
CA GLU A 495 5.89 -15.88 18.82
C GLU A 495 6.40 -15.02 19.96
N ASP A 496 7.55 -15.37 20.52
CA ASP A 496 8.15 -14.59 21.60
C ASP A 496 8.85 -13.33 21.05
N PHE A 497 9.27 -13.28 19.78
CA PHE A 497 9.93 -12.09 19.19
C PHE A 497 9.07 -10.82 19.28
N SER A 498 9.61 -9.79 19.92
CA SER A 498 8.95 -8.52 20.21
C SER A 498 8.73 -7.68 18.95
N SER A 499 9.71 -7.68 18.03
CA SER A 499 9.56 -7.03 16.72
C SER A 499 8.65 -7.86 15.79
N PRO A 500 7.53 -7.31 15.28
CA PRO A 500 6.69 -8.00 14.30
C PRO A 500 7.44 -8.41 13.04
N ALA A 501 8.38 -7.58 12.59
CA ALA A 501 9.17 -7.82 11.40
C ALA A 501 10.19 -8.96 11.61
N LEU A 502 10.91 -8.97 12.75
CA LEU A 502 11.81 -10.09 13.08
C LEU A 502 11.03 -11.40 13.31
N ARG A 503 9.87 -11.32 13.98
CA ARG A 503 8.95 -12.45 14.12
C ARG A 503 8.57 -13.04 12.76
N SER A 504 8.16 -12.18 11.82
CA SER A 504 7.81 -12.62 10.47
C SER A 504 8.97 -13.35 9.79
N ILE A 505 10.20 -12.84 9.92
CA ILE A 505 11.41 -13.50 9.38
C ILE A 505 11.62 -14.88 9.98
N VAL A 506 11.56 -14.99 11.31
CA VAL A 506 11.79 -16.25 12.04
C VAL A 506 10.73 -17.30 11.70
N ILE A 507 9.47 -16.89 11.55
CA ILE A 507 8.37 -17.76 11.11
C ILE A 507 8.66 -18.30 9.71
N THR A 508 8.99 -17.43 8.75
CA THR A 508 9.33 -17.84 7.38
C THR A 508 10.54 -18.79 7.36
N CYS A 509 11.56 -18.53 8.18
CA CYS A 509 12.73 -19.41 8.29
C CYS A 509 12.36 -20.77 8.88
N SER A 510 11.49 -20.80 9.89
CA SER A 510 11.00 -22.04 10.52
C SER A 510 10.24 -22.91 9.51
N GLU A 511 9.35 -22.31 8.72
CA GLU A 511 8.60 -23.03 7.69
C GLU A 511 9.51 -23.63 6.61
N LYS A 512 10.54 -22.89 6.18
CA LYS A 512 11.53 -23.40 5.21
C LYS A 512 12.37 -24.55 5.77
N ILE A 513 12.85 -24.42 7.00
CA ILE A 513 13.62 -25.49 7.67
C ILE A 513 12.77 -26.75 7.84
N GLN A 514 11.48 -26.63 8.18
CA GLN A 514 10.57 -27.78 8.26
C GLN A 514 10.36 -28.49 6.92
N LYS A 515 10.44 -27.75 5.81
CA LYS A 515 10.37 -28.29 4.44
C LYS A 515 11.74 -28.72 3.87
N ASP A 516 12.78 -28.69 4.70
CA ASP A 516 14.17 -28.99 4.32
C ASP A 516 14.78 -28.04 3.26
N GLU A 517 14.20 -26.85 3.08
CA GLU A 517 14.64 -25.84 2.11
C GLU A 517 15.87 -25.04 2.60
N SER A 518 16.56 -24.35 1.68
CA SER A 518 17.66 -23.43 2.01
C SER A 518 17.18 -22.08 2.54
N LEU A 519 17.99 -21.42 3.37
CA LEU A 519 17.73 -20.10 3.95
C LEU A 519 18.50 -18.98 3.21
N GLU A 520 18.54 -19.04 1.88
CA GLU A 520 19.18 -18.01 1.08
C GLU A 520 18.37 -16.69 1.16
N VAL A 521 19.03 -15.59 1.49
CA VAL A 521 18.37 -14.31 1.80
C VAL A 521 17.59 -13.76 0.59
N ASP A 522 18.14 -13.92 -0.62
CA ASP A 522 17.51 -13.52 -1.87
C ASP A 522 16.16 -14.22 -2.13
N LYS A 523 16.05 -15.51 -1.75
CA LYS A 523 14.82 -16.31 -1.81
C LYS A 523 13.85 -15.97 -0.68
N LEU A 524 14.36 -15.79 0.55
CA LEU A 524 13.54 -15.40 1.70
C LEU A 524 12.76 -14.10 1.46
N ILE A 525 13.35 -13.13 0.76
CA ILE A 525 12.69 -11.86 0.39
C ILE A 525 11.40 -12.09 -0.44
N ASP A 526 11.37 -13.11 -1.28
CA ASP A 526 10.22 -13.43 -2.16
C ASP A 526 9.11 -14.20 -1.41
N ASN A 527 9.46 -14.82 -0.28
CA ASN A 527 8.55 -15.55 0.61
C ASN A 527 8.03 -14.71 1.78
N THR A 528 8.67 -13.59 2.10
CA THR A 528 8.18 -12.64 3.09
C THR A 528 7.17 -11.68 2.46
N GLU A 529 6.08 -11.33 3.15
CA GLU A 529 5.11 -10.33 2.66
C GLU A 529 5.36 -8.94 3.21
N ASP A 530 5.75 -8.85 4.49
CA ASP A 530 5.94 -7.58 5.20
C ASP A 530 7.11 -6.76 4.62
N PRO A 531 6.88 -5.52 4.14
CA PRO A 531 7.92 -4.64 3.63
C PRO A 531 9.02 -4.30 4.65
N GLU A 532 8.66 -4.20 5.93
CA GLU A 532 9.62 -3.91 7.01
C GLU A 532 10.54 -5.10 7.24
N ALA A 533 9.96 -6.32 7.32
CA ALA A 533 10.73 -7.57 7.35
C ALA A 533 11.66 -7.73 6.14
N LYS A 534 11.22 -7.41 4.91
CA LYS A 534 12.11 -7.45 3.72
C LYS A 534 13.31 -6.52 3.83
N THR A 535 13.06 -5.32 4.36
CA THR A 535 14.13 -4.32 4.58
C THR A 535 15.13 -4.85 5.59
N LEU A 536 14.64 -5.35 6.74
CA LEU A 536 15.49 -5.96 7.77
C LEU A 536 16.24 -7.20 7.27
N LEU A 537 15.62 -8.07 6.47
CA LEU A 537 16.30 -9.22 5.85
C LEU A 537 17.52 -8.81 5.04
N THR A 538 17.36 -7.81 4.18
CA THR A 538 18.47 -7.32 3.34
C THR A 538 19.54 -6.63 4.17
N GLN A 539 19.15 -5.90 5.21
CA GLN A 539 20.06 -5.24 6.13
C GLN A 539 20.89 -6.27 6.93
N LEU A 540 20.22 -7.13 7.70
CA LEU A 540 20.86 -8.18 8.51
C LEU A 540 21.65 -9.16 7.63
N GLY A 541 21.18 -9.38 6.41
CA GLY A 541 21.88 -10.13 5.40
C GLY A 541 23.21 -9.51 4.99
N LEU A 542 23.39 -8.18 5.01
CA LEU A 542 24.66 -7.54 4.61
C LEU A 542 25.52 -7.07 5.77
N GLU A 543 24.98 -7.00 6.98
CA GLU A 543 25.75 -6.68 8.18
C GLU A 543 26.81 -7.76 8.46
N PRO A 544 28.05 -7.35 8.81
CA PRO A 544 29.08 -8.30 9.20
C PRO A 544 28.67 -8.97 10.51
N VAL A 545 28.95 -10.26 10.58
CA VAL A 545 28.65 -11.08 11.74
C VAL A 545 29.95 -11.35 12.48
N GLU A 546 30.22 -10.60 13.54
CA GLU A 546 31.40 -10.79 14.39
C GLU A 546 31.03 -11.74 15.55
N PHE A 547 31.36 -13.04 15.41
CA PHE A 547 31.25 -14.00 16.51
C PHE A 547 32.65 -14.49 16.91
N ASP A 548 33.01 -14.32 18.18
CA ASP A 548 34.23 -14.92 18.76
C ASP A 548 34.16 -16.46 18.73
N SER A 549 32.97 -17.03 18.98
CA SER A 549 32.63 -18.42 18.63
C SER A 549 31.12 -18.61 18.46
N ILE A 550 30.69 -19.17 17.32
CA ILE A 550 29.26 -19.36 16.98
C ILE A 550 28.51 -20.13 18.09
N GLU A 551 29.14 -21.15 18.68
CA GLU A 551 28.48 -22.00 19.69
C GLU A 551 28.22 -21.30 21.03
N LYS A 552 29.15 -20.43 21.49
CA LYS A 552 28.94 -19.65 22.71
C LYS A 552 27.93 -18.53 22.45
N SER A 553 28.03 -17.84 21.32
CA SER A 553 27.10 -16.78 20.92
C SER A 553 25.65 -17.29 20.80
N VAL A 554 25.44 -18.49 20.26
CA VAL A 554 24.11 -19.12 20.18
C VAL A 554 23.54 -19.39 21.57
N SER A 555 24.31 -20.03 22.46
CA SER A 555 23.83 -20.37 23.81
C SER A 555 23.50 -19.12 24.63
N ASP A 556 24.35 -18.09 24.57
CA ASP A 556 24.17 -16.86 25.34
C ASP A 556 22.99 -16.03 24.82
N CYS A 557 22.80 -15.94 23.50
CA CYS A 557 21.65 -15.25 22.92
C CYS A 557 20.33 -15.95 23.27
N ILE A 558 20.27 -17.29 23.16
CA ILE A 558 19.09 -18.08 23.51
C ILE A 558 18.74 -17.91 24.99
N LYS A 559 19.72 -18.03 25.89
CA LYS A 559 19.49 -17.89 27.34
C LYS A 559 18.95 -16.50 27.70
N LYS A 560 19.55 -15.45 27.13
CA LYS A 560 19.11 -14.06 27.36
C LYS A 560 17.70 -13.82 26.81
N PHE A 561 17.42 -14.28 25.59
CA PHE A 561 16.11 -14.18 24.93
C PHE A 561 15.03 -14.89 25.76
N ASN A 562 15.22 -16.18 26.09
CA ASN A 562 14.25 -16.96 26.86
C ASN A 562 14.05 -16.41 28.28
N SER A 563 15.13 -16.05 29.00
CA SER A 563 15.03 -15.45 30.34
C SER A 563 14.22 -14.15 30.32
N PHE A 564 14.43 -13.31 29.30
CA PHE A 564 13.70 -12.06 29.15
C PHE A 564 12.21 -12.28 28.85
N HIS A 565 11.88 -13.12 27.88
CA HIS A 565 10.48 -13.41 27.53
C HIS A 565 9.72 -14.08 28.66
N LEU A 566 10.37 -15.00 29.39
CA LEU A 566 9.78 -15.67 30.53
C LEU A 566 9.48 -14.68 31.68
N LYS A 567 10.40 -13.75 31.97
CA LYS A 567 10.14 -12.64 32.92
C LYS A 567 8.98 -11.74 32.48
N SER A 568 8.86 -11.47 31.18
CA SER A 568 7.77 -10.67 30.61
C SER A 568 6.42 -11.37 30.71
N LYS A 569 6.35 -12.68 30.38
CA LYS A 569 5.16 -13.53 30.57
C LYS A 569 4.74 -13.58 32.04
N ILE A 570 5.69 -13.74 32.96
CA ILE A 570 5.42 -13.71 34.41
C ILE A 570 4.80 -12.38 34.83
N LYS A 571 5.29 -11.25 34.31
CA LYS A 571 4.71 -9.92 34.61
C LYS A 571 3.26 -9.82 34.11
N LEU A 572 2.97 -10.35 32.92
CA LEU A 572 1.62 -10.39 32.35
C LEU A 572 0.68 -11.28 33.18
N TYR A 573 1.09 -12.50 33.51
CA TYR A 573 0.28 -13.41 34.33
C TYR A 573 0.03 -12.86 35.73
N LYS A 574 1.01 -12.19 36.36
CA LYS A 574 0.80 -11.49 37.63
C LYS A 574 -0.32 -10.46 37.53
N LYS A 575 -0.37 -9.74 36.40
CA LYS A 575 -1.43 -8.76 36.14
C LYS A 575 -2.80 -9.44 35.98
N GLN A 576 -2.89 -10.49 35.15
CA GLN A 576 -4.11 -11.27 34.95
C GLN A 576 -4.63 -11.91 36.24
N ARG A 577 -3.72 -12.41 37.08
CA ARG A 577 -4.05 -12.93 38.42
C ARG A 577 -4.67 -11.86 39.30
N ASN A 578 -4.09 -10.66 39.31
CA ASN A 578 -4.61 -9.54 40.10
C ASN A 578 -5.98 -9.07 39.58
N GLU A 579 -6.21 -9.08 38.26
CA GLU A 579 -7.51 -8.81 37.65
C GLU A 579 -8.55 -9.88 38.02
N ALA A 580 -8.22 -11.17 37.92
CA ALA A 580 -9.08 -12.28 38.33
C ALA A 580 -9.46 -12.19 39.83
N ASN A 581 -8.50 -11.80 40.69
CA ASN A 581 -8.76 -11.54 42.11
C ASN A 581 -9.73 -10.37 42.32
N MET A 582 -9.55 -9.25 41.61
CA MET A 582 -10.46 -8.09 41.71
C MET A 582 -11.86 -8.38 41.20
N SER A 583 -12.01 -9.31 40.24
CA SER A 583 -13.29 -9.75 39.70
C SER A 583 -13.93 -10.93 40.45
N GLY A 584 -13.36 -11.37 41.58
CA GLY A 584 -13.92 -12.46 42.41
C GLY A 584 -13.76 -13.86 41.81
N GLN A 585 -12.94 -14.04 40.78
CA GLN A 585 -12.71 -15.31 40.08
C GLN A 585 -11.55 -16.08 40.73
N ILE A 586 -11.82 -16.67 41.90
CA ILE A 586 -10.80 -17.30 42.76
C ILE A 586 -10.13 -18.51 42.09
N GLU A 587 -10.89 -19.37 41.41
CA GLU A 587 -10.34 -20.56 40.73
C GLU A 587 -9.37 -20.17 39.60
N GLN A 588 -9.75 -19.19 38.78
CA GLN A 588 -8.92 -18.68 37.70
C GLN A 588 -7.63 -18.02 38.22
N SER A 589 -7.72 -17.28 39.33
CA SER A 589 -6.55 -16.70 39.99
C SER A 589 -5.56 -17.77 40.48
N ASN A 590 -6.06 -18.84 41.09
CA ASN A 590 -5.24 -19.96 41.55
C ASN A 590 -4.56 -20.70 40.39
N GLU A 591 -5.28 -20.91 39.27
CA GLU A 591 -4.73 -21.51 38.07
C GLU A 591 -3.60 -20.65 37.45
N ILE A 592 -3.81 -19.33 37.37
CA ILE A 592 -2.79 -18.39 36.90
C ILE A 592 -1.58 -18.38 37.84
N ASN A 593 -1.80 -18.47 39.15
CA ASN A 593 -0.72 -18.48 40.14
C ASN A 593 0.15 -19.76 40.03
N LYS A 594 -0.46 -20.91 39.73
CA LYS A 594 0.25 -22.15 39.44
C LYS A 594 1.15 -22.02 38.20
N LYS A 595 0.62 -21.45 37.10
CA LYS A 595 1.39 -21.15 35.88
C LYS A 595 2.57 -20.21 36.15
N ILE A 596 2.40 -19.21 37.02
CA ILE A 596 3.50 -18.31 37.42
C ILE A 596 4.61 -19.08 38.15
N GLN A 597 4.28 -20.00 39.06
CA GLN A 597 5.29 -20.80 39.77
C GLN A 597 6.04 -21.74 38.84
N GLU A 598 5.35 -22.39 37.89
CA GLU A 598 5.97 -23.21 36.84
C GLU A 598 6.93 -22.39 35.96
N MET A 599 6.62 -21.12 35.69
CA MET A 599 7.52 -20.24 34.93
C MET A 599 8.73 -19.76 35.75
N TYR A 600 8.62 -19.64 37.08
CA TYR A 600 9.77 -19.31 37.92
C TYR A 600 10.75 -20.48 38.07
N SER A 601 10.28 -21.73 38.15
CA SER A 601 11.16 -22.89 38.17
C SER A 601 11.94 -23.04 36.86
N ALA A 602 11.33 -22.68 35.73
CA ALA A 602 11.98 -22.63 34.42
C ALA A 602 13.00 -21.47 34.25
N LEU A 603 13.04 -20.49 35.17
CA LEU A 603 14.04 -19.41 35.19
C LEU A 603 15.31 -19.78 35.99
N THR A 604 15.22 -20.78 36.86
CA THR A 604 16.29 -21.25 37.76
C THR A 604 17.09 -22.43 37.18
N HIS A 605 16.66 -22.98 36.04
CA HIS A 605 17.34 -24.01 35.26
C HIS A 605 17.75 -23.43 33.91
#